data_AF-A0A7X2NVH0-F1
#
_entry.id   AF-A0A7X2NVH0-F1
#
_cell.length_a   1.000
_cell.length_b   1.000
_cell.length_c   1.000
_cell.angle_alpha   90.00
_cell.angle_beta   90.00
_cell.angle_gamma   90.00
#
_symmetry.space_group_name_H-M   'P 1'
#
loop_
_entity.id
_entity.type
_entity.pdbx_description
1 polymer ?
#
loop_
_entity_poly.entity_id
_entity_poly.type
_entity_poly.pdbx_seq_one_letter_code
_entity_poly.pdbx_strand_id
1 'polypeptide(L)'
;MQLTRYSAQDLAAALIRPDYTLRQTMEAMSQAGLRFVPVVDYDGRMIGAVADGDLRRYIAAGGRLDDSVVAAANRNPTVIAEHMAPAAIRSLMMRRGIDALPELRDGQFEALHVLWVAPSPAEMTVVLMAGGLGTRLSPLTDDCPKPLLRMGSKPILTHIIEHFRDQGVRRFILSVNYLAEMLVAHYGDGSDHDVFIDYVHETRRMGTGGALSLIDPKALSDNFMVCNGDLLNDVDVAELLATHKAAGWHATMVVREHSYTIPYGVVRRSPEGDFIAAEEKPTMHYCINAGIYMLSKQVLDVVPRGCFYDLPSLFSDLPRHGMRAGTYTHGGRWIDIGNINDFNRARSIYEGRKE
;
A
#
# COMPACT_ATOMS: atom_id res chain seq x y z
N MET A 1 7.21 6.01 0.71
CA MET A 1 8.36 5.59 1.54
C MET A 1 8.36 4.07 1.67
N GLN A 2 9.51 3.42 1.52
CA GLN A 2 9.65 1.96 1.60
C GLN A 2 9.94 1.57 3.05
N LEU A 3 9.22 0.60 3.59
CA LEU A 3 9.51 0.02 4.90
C LEU A 3 10.45 -1.16 4.73
N THR A 4 11.60 -1.12 5.39
CA THR A 4 12.57 -2.24 5.41
C THR A 4 12.81 -2.70 6.84
N ARG A 5 12.76 -4.01 7.07
CA ARG A 5 13.10 -4.62 8.36
C ARG A 5 14.52 -5.16 8.29
N TYR A 6 15.38 -4.68 9.18
CA TYR A 6 16.73 -5.19 9.40
C TYR A 6 16.74 -6.01 10.68
N SER A 7 17.08 -7.29 10.61
CA SER A 7 17.25 -8.13 11.79
C SER A 7 18.49 -7.70 12.60
N ALA A 8 18.58 -8.13 13.85
CA ALA A 8 19.79 -7.94 14.66
C ALA A 8 21.06 -8.49 13.98
N GLN A 9 20.93 -9.53 13.15
CA GLN A 9 22.04 -10.08 12.37
C GLN A 9 22.45 -9.13 11.23
N ASP A 10 21.47 -8.57 10.51
CA ASP A 10 21.72 -7.58 9.44
C ASP A 10 22.41 -6.32 9.99
N LEU A 11 22.17 -6.00 11.26
CA LEU A 11 22.70 -4.84 11.95
C LEU A 11 23.93 -5.11 12.81
N ALA A 12 24.59 -6.27 12.70
CA ALA A 12 25.69 -6.62 13.61
C ALA A 12 26.79 -5.55 13.71
N ALA A 13 27.08 -4.84 12.62
CA ALA A 13 28.06 -3.75 12.57
C ALA A 13 27.51 -2.37 13.05
N ALA A 14 26.20 -2.24 13.21
CA ALA A 14 25.48 -1.03 13.60
C ALA A 14 24.89 -1.10 15.02
N LEU A 15 25.01 -2.24 15.71
CA LEU A 15 24.62 -2.41 17.11
C LEU A 15 25.63 -1.73 18.03
N ILE A 16 25.18 -0.72 18.77
CA ILE A 16 26.06 0.10 19.60
C ILE A 16 26.12 -0.44 21.02
N ARG A 17 27.32 -0.58 21.59
CA ARG A 17 27.51 -0.99 22.99
C ARG A 17 27.55 0.22 23.93
N PRO A 18 27.25 0.06 25.23
CA PRO A 18 27.15 1.18 26.16
C PRO A 18 28.49 1.92 26.37
N ASP A 19 29.61 1.22 26.18
CA ASP A 19 30.97 1.75 26.27
C ASP A 19 31.47 2.42 24.99
N TYR A 20 30.69 2.39 23.90
CA TYR A 20 31.07 3.10 22.68
C TYR A 20 31.05 4.61 22.91
N THR A 21 32.01 5.28 22.30
CA THR A 21 32.04 6.74 22.22
C THR A 21 31.02 7.25 21.20
N LEU A 22 30.66 8.53 21.29
CA LEU A 22 29.85 9.19 20.26
C LEU A 22 30.52 9.12 18.88
N ARG A 23 31.85 9.25 18.82
CA ARG A 23 32.62 9.10 17.58
C ARG A 23 32.44 7.73 16.93
N GLN A 24 32.66 6.65 17.69
CA GLN A 24 32.47 5.28 17.19
C GLN A 24 31.02 5.03 16.76
N THR A 25 30.07 5.61 17.49
CA THR A 25 28.63 5.54 17.14
C THR A 25 28.36 6.21 15.80
N MET A 26 28.87 7.42 15.58
CA MET A 26 28.73 8.16 14.32
C MET A 26 29.39 7.44 13.14
N GLU A 27 30.55 6.82 13.36
CA GLU A 27 31.22 6.00 12.34
C GLU A 27 30.38 4.77 11.94
N ALA A 28 29.83 4.05 12.92
CA ALA A 28 28.95 2.91 12.69
C ALA A 28 27.66 3.33 11.95
N MET A 29 27.03 4.44 12.36
CA MET A 29 25.88 5.04 11.69
C MET A 29 26.19 5.37 10.22
N SER A 30 27.33 6.03 9.98
CA SER A 30 27.76 6.41 8.63
C SER A 30 28.05 5.20 7.75
N GLN A 31 28.68 4.15 8.26
CA GLN A 31 28.97 2.93 7.51
C GLN A 31 27.71 2.14 7.17
N ALA A 32 26.75 2.10 8.10
CA ALA A 32 25.47 1.43 7.90
C ALA A 32 24.47 2.27 7.07
N GLY A 33 24.74 3.56 6.84
CA GLY A 33 23.81 4.48 6.19
C GLY A 33 22.56 4.77 7.02
N LEU A 34 22.63 4.60 8.34
CA LEU A 34 21.51 4.76 9.27
C LEU A 34 21.60 6.07 10.04
N ARG A 35 20.46 6.73 10.23
CA ARG A 35 20.32 7.96 11.06
C ARG A 35 19.86 7.67 12.49
N PHE A 36 19.63 6.40 12.78
CA PHE A 36 19.18 5.87 14.06
C PHE A 36 19.84 4.53 14.30
N VAL A 37 20.38 4.32 15.50
CA VAL A 37 20.97 3.06 15.93
C VAL A 37 20.54 2.68 17.35
N PRO A 38 20.26 1.39 17.60
CA PRO A 38 19.95 0.91 18.94
C PRO A 38 21.22 0.80 19.79
N VAL A 39 21.10 1.16 21.08
CA VAL A 39 22.12 0.91 22.10
C VAL A 39 21.70 -0.34 22.88
N VAL A 40 22.53 -1.37 22.79
CA VAL A 40 22.27 -2.70 23.33
C VAL A 40 23.38 -3.12 24.27
N ASP A 41 23.03 -3.74 25.39
CA ASP A 41 24.00 -4.29 26.33
C ASP A 41 24.65 -5.59 25.80
N TYR A 42 25.51 -6.19 26.61
CA TYR A 42 26.22 -7.42 26.27
C TYR A 42 25.33 -8.67 26.25
N ASP A 43 24.15 -8.59 26.87
CA ASP A 43 23.13 -9.65 26.88
C ASP A 43 22.08 -9.46 25.77
N GLY A 44 22.27 -8.46 24.89
CA GLY A 44 21.40 -8.15 23.76
C GLY A 44 20.18 -7.28 24.09
N ARG A 45 20.03 -6.85 25.34
CA ARG A 45 18.89 -6.02 25.76
C ARG A 45 19.07 -4.60 25.26
N MET A 46 18.00 -4.03 24.73
CA MET A 46 18.01 -2.64 24.31
C MET A 46 17.90 -1.73 25.54
N ILE A 47 18.93 -0.90 25.77
CA ILE A 47 18.97 0.05 26.90
C ILE A 47 18.73 1.51 26.47
N GLY A 48 18.67 1.76 25.16
CA GLY A 48 18.37 3.07 24.57
C GLY A 48 18.56 3.08 23.07
N ALA A 49 18.46 4.25 22.46
CA ALA A 49 18.77 4.48 21.07
C ALA A 49 19.35 5.87 20.84
N VAL A 50 20.03 6.04 19.72
CA VAL A 50 20.66 7.31 19.34
C VAL A 50 20.25 7.65 17.92
N ALA A 51 19.72 8.86 17.73
CA ALA A 51 19.52 9.45 16.41
C ALA A 51 20.43 10.67 16.18
N ASP A 52 20.56 11.12 14.93
CA ASP A 52 21.31 12.34 14.58
C ASP A 52 20.91 13.56 15.43
N GLY A 53 19.62 13.67 15.75
CA GLY A 53 19.09 14.75 16.59
C GLY A 53 19.59 14.69 18.04
N ASP A 54 19.82 13.50 18.58
CA ASP A 54 20.34 13.29 19.94
C ASP A 54 21.81 13.68 20.02
N LEU A 55 22.61 13.18 19.07
CA LEU A 55 24.03 13.52 18.92
C LEU A 55 24.23 15.03 18.79
N ARG A 56 23.47 15.66 17.87
CA ARG A 56 23.53 17.11 17.65
C ARG A 56 23.17 17.90 18.90
N ARG A 57 22.12 17.51 19.63
CA ARG A 57 21.71 18.18 20.87
C ARG A 57 22.76 18.04 21.97
N TYR A 58 23.34 16.86 22.13
CA TYR A 58 24.34 16.59 23.15
C TYR A 58 25.63 17.39 22.91
N ILE A 59 26.12 17.40 21.66
CA ILE A 59 27.31 18.18 21.29
C ILE A 59 27.05 19.68 21.44
N ALA A 60 25.88 20.16 21.02
CA ALA A 60 25.51 21.58 21.17
C ALA A 60 25.43 22.02 22.64
N ALA A 61 25.19 21.09 23.57
CA ALA A 61 25.20 21.34 25.01
C ALA A 61 26.61 21.27 25.65
N GLY A 62 27.67 21.14 24.84
CA GLY A 62 29.06 21.07 25.31
C GLY A 62 29.62 19.66 25.51
N GLY A 63 28.89 18.62 25.10
CA GLY A 63 29.37 17.25 25.09
C GLY A 63 30.54 17.03 24.12
N ARG A 64 31.39 16.04 24.41
CA ARG A 64 32.58 15.70 23.64
C ARG A 64 32.37 14.42 22.84
N LEU A 65 33.01 14.31 21.68
CA LEU A 65 32.91 13.13 20.82
C LEU A 65 33.45 11.84 21.46
N ASP A 66 34.30 11.97 22.47
CA ASP A 66 34.90 10.83 23.18
C ASP A 66 34.07 10.44 24.42
N ASP A 67 32.96 11.14 24.70
CA ASP A 67 32.03 10.77 25.77
C ASP A 67 31.27 9.48 25.39
N SER A 68 30.83 8.73 26.40
CA SER A 68 30.02 7.53 26.21
C SER A 68 28.70 7.88 25.52
N VAL A 69 28.31 7.03 24.57
CA VAL A 69 27.05 7.13 23.84
C VAL A 69 25.82 7.16 24.73
N VAL A 70 25.88 6.51 25.91
CA VAL A 70 24.79 6.48 26.89
C VAL A 70 24.43 7.87 27.41
N ALA A 71 25.37 8.83 27.34
CA ALA A 71 25.12 10.20 27.75
C ALA A 71 24.24 10.98 26.75
N ALA A 72 24.29 10.62 25.46
CA ALA A 72 23.46 11.21 24.41
C ALA A 72 22.21 10.37 24.09
N ALA A 73 22.19 9.08 24.45
CA ALA A 73 21.12 8.15 24.07
C ALA A 73 19.75 8.53 24.67
N ASN A 74 18.71 8.43 23.83
CA ASN A 74 17.33 8.40 24.28
C ASN A 74 17.06 7.05 24.99
N ARG A 75 16.78 7.10 26.28
CA ARG A 75 16.52 5.92 27.13
C ARG A 75 15.11 5.35 27.01
N ASN A 76 14.20 6.09 26.40
CA ASN A 76 12.81 5.64 26.20
C ASN A 76 12.36 5.87 24.74
N PRO A 77 13.00 5.21 23.77
CA PRO A 77 12.57 5.30 22.38
C PRO A 77 11.19 4.64 22.21
N THR A 78 10.45 5.05 21.19
CA THR A 78 9.24 4.31 20.79
C THR A 78 9.69 2.96 20.23
N VAL A 79 9.06 1.86 20.65
CA VAL A 79 9.38 0.50 20.23
C VAL A 79 8.11 -0.30 19.93
N ILE A 80 8.27 -1.42 19.22
CA ILE A 80 7.25 -2.46 19.06
C ILE A 80 7.62 -3.62 19.99
N ALA A 81 6.71 -4.01 20.88
CA ALA A 81 6.90 -5.15 21.80
C ALA A 81 5.97 -6.33 21.49
N GLU A 82 5.01 -6.14 20.58
CA GLU A 82 4.05 -7.16 20.17
C GLU A 82 4.09 -7.30 18.64
N HIS A 83 3.76 -8.48 18.14
CA HIS A 83 3.79 -8.70 16.70
C HIS A 83 2.80 -7.78 15.98
N MET A 84 3.30 -6.96 15.06
CA MET A 84 2.52 -6.05 14.24
C MET A 84 2.72 -6.36 12.76
N ALA A 85 1.64 -6.31 11.98
CA ALA A 85 1.74 -6.43 10.53
C ALA A 85 2.51 -5.24 9.92
N PRO A 86 3.31 -5.42 8.85
CA PRO A 86 4.13 -4.36 8.25
C PRO A 86 3.37 -3.07 7.91
N ALA A 87 2.14 -3.17 7.42
CA ALA A 87 1.32 -1.99 7.12
C ALA A 87 0.93 -1.19 8.37
N ALA A 88 0.70 -1.87 9.51
CA ALA A 88 0.42 -1.21 10.78
C ALA A 88 1.66 -0.50 11.33
N ILE A 89 2.84 -1.12 11.17
CA ILE A 89 4.15 -0.53 11.49
C ILE A 89 4.36 0.74 10.67
N ARG A 90 4.22 0.65 9.34
CA ARG A 90 4.35 1.78 8.41
C ARG A 90 3.40 2.93 8.79
N SER A 91 2.14 2.62 9.05
CA SER A 91 1.14 3.61 9.46
C SER A 91 1.46 4.27 10.81
N LEU A 92 1.95 3.51 11.80
CA LEU A 92 2.39 4.05 13.09
C LEU A 92 3.57 5.02 12.90
N MET A 93 4.57 4.60 12.13
CA MET A 93 5.76 5.39 11.81
C MET A 93 5.39 6.71 11.12
N MET A 94 4.55 6.66 10.08
CA MET A 94 4.08 7.86 9.36
C MET A 94 3.29 8.80 10.27
N ARG A 95 2.32 8.30 11.06
CA ARG A 95 1.51 9.14 11.96
C ARG A 95 2.33 9.83 13.04
N ARG A 96 3.42 9.20 13.49
CA ARG A 96 4.31 9.77 14.51
C ARG A 96 5.49 10.55 13.94
N GLY A 97 5.66 10.56 12.61
CA GLY A 97 6.82 11.18 11.96
C GLY A 97 8.14 10.52 12.35
N ILE A 98 8.13 9.19 12.55
CA ILE A 98 9.31 8.41 12.95
C ILE A 98 9.78 7.61 11.74
N ASP A 99 11.07 7.70 11.45
CA ASP A 99 11.76 7.07 10.34
C ASP A 99 12.51 5.78 10.71
N ALA A 100 12.65 5.47 12.00
CA ALA A 100 13.20 4.21 12.50
C ALA A 100 12.47 3.72 13.76
N LEU A 101 12.07 2.45 13.78
CA LEU A 101 11.25 1.86 14.85
C LEU A 101 11.82 0.48 15.27
N PRO A 102 12.43 0.38 16.47
CA PRO A 102 12.93 -0.87 17.02
C PRO A 102 11.81 -1.87 17.35
N GLU A 103 12.09 -3.15 17.16
CA GLU A 103 11.26 -4.29 17.55
C GLU A 103 11.98 -5.09 18.65
N LEU A 104 11.27 -5.34 19.75
CA LEU A 104 11.77 -6.04 20.92
C LEU A 104 10.97 -7.32 21.18
N ARG A 105 11.66 -8.34 21.71
CA ARG A 105 11.05 -9.56 22.27
C ARG A 105 11.57 -9.78 23.68
N ASP A 106 10.70 -9.71 24.69
CA ASP A 106 11.09 -9.82 26.10
C ASP A 106 12.22 -8.85 26.53
N GLY A 107 12.26 -7.68 25.90
CA GLY A 107 13.30 -6.65 26.10
C GLY A 107 14.59 -6.85 25.30
N GLN A 108 14.71 -7.94 24.55
CA GLN A 108 15.82 -8.20 23.63
C GLN A 108 15.60 -7.48 22.30
N PHE A 109 16.65 -6.86 21.75
CA PHE A 109 16.57 -6.25 20.44
C PHE A 109 16.49 -7.32 19.34
N GLU A 110 15.41 -7.32 18.56
CA GLU A 110 15.17 -8.32 17.51
C GLU A 110 15.41 -7.74 16.11
N ALA A 111 14.90 -6.54 15.84
CA ALA A 111 14.99 -5.91 14.53
C ALA A 111 14.81 -4.39 14.60
N LEU A 112 15.19 -3.70 13.51
CA LEU A 112 14.89 -2.30 13.25
C LEU A 112 14.05 -2.17 11.98
N HIS A 113 12.91 -1.52 12.09
CA HIS A 113 12.11 -1.12 10.93
C HIS A 113 12.53 0.28 10.52
N VAL A 114 13.00 0.46 9.29
CA VAL A 114 13.42 1.76 8.76
C VAL A 114 12.50 2.16 7.62
N LEU A 115 12.02 3.40 7.68
CA LEU A 115 11.20 4.02 6.67
C LEU A 115 12.11 4.79 5.72
N TRP A 116 12.53 4.13 4.65
CA TRP A 116 13.33 4.78 3.62
C TRP A 116 12.46 5.73 2.81
N VAL A 117 13.01 6.89 2.50
CA VAL A 117 12.54 7.65 1.36
C VAL A 117 12.89 6.83 0.12
N ALA A 118 11.98 5.94 -0.27
CA ALA A 118 11.98 5.40 -1.60
C ALA A 118 12.00 6.60 -2.58
N PRO A 119 12.73 6.52 -3.69
CA PRO A 119 12.56 7.49 -4.76
C PRO A 119 11.07 7.59 -5.01
N SER A 120 10.51 8.77 -4.74
CA SER A 120 9.08 8.98 -4.88
C SER A 120 8.73 8.65 -6.33
N PRO A 121 7.66 7.90 -6.61
CA PRO A 121 7.08 7.90 -7.93
C PRO A 121 6.36 9.26 -8.13
N ALA A 122 7.01 10.39 -7.84
CA ALA A 122 6.40 11.72 -7.80
C ALA A 122 5.76 12.09 -9.13
N GLU A 123 6.24 11.47 -10.22
CA GLU A 123 5.69 11.61 -11.56
C GLU A 123 4.57 10.60 -11.87
N MET A 124 4.38 9.56 -11.08
CA MET A 124 3.34 8.55 -11.33
C MET A 124 1.95 9.15 -11.20
N THR A 125 1.16 8.86 -12.22
CA THR A 125 -0.27 9.14 -12.24
C THR A 125 -1.03 7.93 -11.74
N VAL A 126 -2.00 8.15 -10.87
CA VAL A 126 -2.95 7.12 -10.40
C VAL A 126 -4.35 7.46 -10.90
N VAL A 127 -4.91 6.57 -11.71
CA VAL A 127 -6.29 6.65 -12.17
C VAL A 127 -7.18 5.92 -11.18
N LEU A 128 -8.14 6.61 -10.58
CA LEU A 128 -9.11 6.04 -9.66
C LEU A 128 -10.48 5.92 -10.34
N MET A 129 -11.01 4.70 -10.39
CA MET A 129 -12.32 4.42 -10.99
C MET A 129 -13.43 4.73 -9.97
N ALA A 130 -14.07 5.90 -10.12
CA ALA A 130 -15.03 6.44 -9.16
C ALA A 130 -16.46 6.63 -9.73
N GLY A 131 -16.73 6.16 -10.95
CA GLY A 131 -18.01 6.37 -11.67
C GLY A 131 -19.12 5.35 -11.43
N GLY A 132 -18.96 4.38 -10.52
CA GLY A 132 -19.95 3.32 -10.30
C GLY A 132 -21.21 3.80 -9.57
N LEU A 133 -22.40 3.33 -10.00
CA LEU A 133 -23.70 3.63 -9.36
C LEU A 133 -23.80 3.17 -7.90
N GLY A 134 -23.01 2.18 -7.50
CA GLY A 134 -23.02 1.68 -6.12
C GLY A 134 -24.32 0.97 -5.68
N THR A 135 -25.20 0.57 -6.60
CA THR A 135 -26.56 0.06 -6.31
C THR A 135 -26.67 -1.03 -5.24
N ARG A 136 -25.63 -1.86 -5.07
CA ARG A 136 -25.52 -2.88 -4.01
C ARG A 136 -25.41 -2.31 -2.59
N LEU A 137 -25.23 -1.00 -2.46
CA LEU A 137 -25.16 -0.24 -1.20
C LEU A 137 -26.39 0.66 -0.99
N SER A 138 -27.41 0.58 -1.86
CA SER A 138 -28.68 1.26 -1.65
C SER A 138 -29.26 0.88 -0.27
N PRO A 139 -29.81 1.84 0.51
CA PRO A 139 -30.10 3.24 0.13
C PRO A 139 -28.95 4.23 0.35
N LEU A 140 -27.78 3.80 0.84
CA LEU A 140 -26.66 4.71 1.15
C LEU A 140 -26.16 5.47 -0.09
N THR A 141 -26.27 4.85 -1.26
CA THR A 141 -25.76 5.41 -2.52
C THR A 141 -26.82 6.11 -3.37
N ASP A 142 -28.05 6.25 -2.86
CA ASP A 142 -29.13 6.85 -3.66
C ASP A 142 -28.86 8.34 -3.89
N ASP A 143 -28.46 9.08 -2.86
CA ASP A 143 -28.16 10.53 -2.93
C ASP A 143 -26.69 10.87 -2.63
N CYS A 144 -25.81 9.87 -2.60
CA CYS A 144 -24.39 10.06 -2.29
C CYS A 144 -23.54 9.07 -3.11
N PRO A 145 -22.55 9.52 -3.90
CA PRO A 145 -21.72 8.60 -4.64
C PRO A 145 -20.92 7.74 -3.67
N LYS A 146 -20.81 6.44 -3.96
CA LYS A 146 -20.09 5.47 -3.12
C LYS A 146 -18.72 5.97 -2.62
N PRO A 147 -17.85 6.60 -3.44
CA PRO A 147 -16.54 7.07 -2.99
C PRO A 147 -16.60 8.18 -1.91
N LEU A 148 -17.75 8.86 -1.75
CA LEU A 148 -18.01 9.86 -0.71
C LEU A 148 -18.62 9.29 0.57
N LEU A 149 -19.01 8.01 0.59
CA LEU A 149 -19.48 7.38 1.83
C LEU A 149 -18.40 7.43 2.91
N ARG A 150 -18.80 7.79 4.12
CA ARG A 150 -17.87 8.00 5.24
C ARG A 150 -17.47 6.70 5.88
N MET A 151 -16.20 6.65 6.26
CA MET A 151 -15.59 5.58 7.03
C MET A 151 -14.74 6.20 8.13
N GLY A 152 -15.28 6.17 9.35
CA GLY A 152 -14.81 7.04 10.42
C GLY A 152 -15.01 8.52 10.06
N SER A 153 -13.96 9.33 10.19
CA SER A 153 -14.03 10.79 9.98
C SER A 153 -13.93 11.23 8.52
N LYS A 154 -13.54 10.35 7.60
CA LYS A 154 -13.23 10.69 6.19
C LYS A 154 -13.99 9.81 5.19
N PRO A 155 -14.26 10.31 3.97
CA PRO A 155 -14.74 9.49 2.86
C PRO A 155 -13.83 8.33 2.47
N ILE A 156 -14.39 7.27 1.87
CA ILE A 156 -13.63 6.12 1.34
C ILE A 156 -12.51 6.59 0.40
N LEU A 157 -12.82 7.43 -0.58
CA LEU A 157 -11.85 7.85 -1.58
C LEU A 157 -10.73 8.71 -0.97
N THR A 158 -11.03 9.48 0.09
CA THR A 158 -10.01 10.24 0.83
C THR A 158 -8.98 9.31 1.45
N HIS A 159 -9.40 8.19 2.04
CA HIS A 159 -8.46 7.20 2.58
C HIS A 159 -7.54 6.63 1.50
N ILE A 160 -8.07 6.40 0.29
CA ILE A 160 -7.30 5.88 -0.85
C ILE A 160 -6.30 6.92 -1.37
N ILE A 161 -6.73 8.16 -1.57
CA ILE A 161 -5.87 9.27 -2.02
C ILE A 161 -4.75 9.51 -1.02
N GLU A 162 -5.07 9.67 0.27
CA GLU A 162 -4.08 9.89 1.32
C GLU A 162 -3.10 8.72 1.43
N HIS A 163 -3.58 7.48 1.28
CA HIS A 163 -2.72 6.30 1.29
C HIS A 163 -1.66 6.33 0.19
N PHE A 164 -2.03 6.65 -1.06
CA PHE A 164 -1.09 6.76 -2.15
C PHE A 164 -0.21 8.02 -2.08
N ARG A 165 -0.77 9.13 -1.57
CA ARG A 165 -0.02 10.35 -1.28
C ARG A 165 1.11 10.12 -0.29
N ASP A 166 0.83 9.40 0.79
CA ASP A 166 1.84 9.08 1.82
C ASP A 166 2.94 8.14 1.24
N GLN A 167 2.70 7.51 0.09
CA GLN A 167 3.70 6.77 -0.67
C GLN A 167 4.50 7.64 -1.67
N GLY A 168 4.09 8.90 -1.89
CA GLY A 168 4.76 9.87 -2.75
C GLY A 168 4.00 10.22 -4.03
N VAL A 169 2.85 9.60 -4.29
CA VAL A 169 2.00 9.92 -5.45
C VAL A 169 1.39 11.30 -5.27
N ARG A 170 1.53 12.16 -6.28
CA ARG A 170 0.92 13.50 -6.26
C ARG A 170 -0.13 13.71 -7.34
N ARG A 171 -0.15 12.91 -8.41
CA ARG A 171 -1.07 13.11 -9.54
C ARG A 171 -2.13 12.02 -9.59
N PHE A 172 -3.38 12.45 -9.56
CA PHE A 172 -4.54 11.57 -9.63
C PHE A 172 -5.45 11.99 -10.78
N ILE A 173 -6.07 11.00 -11.42
CA ILE A 173 -7.15 11.21 -12.37
C ILE A 173 -8.37 10.43 -11.86
N LEU A 174 -9.46 11.12 -11.56
CA LEU A 174 -10.71 10.48 -11.15
C LEU A 174 -11.60 10.23 -12.38
N SER A 175 -11.88 8.97 -12.69
CA SER A 175 -12.93 8.63 -13.65
C SER A 175 -14.28 8.68 -12.95
N VAL A 176 -15.11 9.66 -13.31
CA VAL A 176 -16.37 9.97 -12.64
C VAL A 176 -17.56 9.87 -13.60
N ASN A 177 -18.73 9.51 -13.06
CA ASN A 177 -19.99 9.43 -13.82
C ASN A 177 -21.16 9.82 -12.91
N TYR A 178 -21.70 8.85 -12.17
CA TYR A 178 -22.82 9.07 -11.26
C TYR A 178 -22.47 10.07 -10.15
N LEU A 179 -23.27 11.14 -10.02
CA LEU A 179 -23.08 12.23 -9.05
C LEU A 179 -21.66 12.84 -9.09
N ALA A 180 -21.07 12.93 -10.28
CA ALA A 180 -19.71 13.43 -10.51
C ALA A 180 -19.50 14.84 -9.92
N GLU A 181 -20.51 15.70 -10.02
CA GLU A 181 -20.50 17.06 -9.48
C GLU A 181 -20.23 17.09 -7.97
N MET A 182 -20.70 16.10 -7.20
CA MET A 182 -20.41 16.02 -5.77
C MET A 182 -18.94 15.67 -5.51
N LEU A 183 -18.34 14.80 -6.33
CA LEU A 183 -16.92 14.46 -6.23
C LEU A 183 -16.04 15.65 -6.61
N VAL A 184 -16.39 16.38 -7.68
CA VAL A 184 -15.69 17.59 -8.10
C VAL A 184 -15.81 18.68 -7.03
N ALA A 185 -17.00 18.91 -6.49
CA ALA A 185 -17.22 19.90 -5.43
C ALA A 185 -16.49 19.55 -4.12
N HIS A 186 -16.35 18.25 -3.79
CA HIS A 186 -15.68 17.82 -2.57
C HIS A 186 -14.16 17.86 -2.67
N TYR A 187 -13.59 17.43 -3.79
CA TYR A 187 -12.13 17.27 -3.93
C TYR A 187 -11.44 18.43 -4.66
N GLY A 188 -12.17 19.25 -5.44
CA GLY A 188 -11.60 20.37 -6.17
C GLY A 188 -10.43 19.95 -7.07
N ASP A 189 -9.36 20.73 -7.09
CA ASP A 189 -8.12 20.35 -7.77
C ASP A 189 -7.19 19.44 -6.92
N GLY A 190 -7.64 19.04 -5.74
CA GLY A 190 -6.88 18.22 -4.79
C GLY A 190 -5.97 19.00 -3.83
N SER A 191 -5.89 20.33 -3.91
CA SER A 191 -4.97 21.13 -3.10
C SER A 191 -5.13 20.90 -1.59
N ASP A 192 -6.38 20.75 -1.13
CA ASP A 192 -6.71 20.51 0.29
C ASP A 192 -6.20 19.16 0.81
N HIS A 193 -5.82 18.26 -0.10
CA HIS A 193 -5.28 16.94 0.20
C HIS A 193 -3.77 16.83 -0.10
N ASP A 194 -3.09 17.93 -0.48
CA ASP A 194 -1.68 17.97 -0.89
C ASP A 194 -1.41 17.07 -2.12
N VAL A 195 -2.32 17.09 -3.10
CA VAL A 195 -2.25 16.35 -4.37
C VAL A 195 -2.82 17.20 -5.52
N PHE A 196 -2.66 16.72 -6.76
CA PHE A 196 -3.29 17.25 -7.97
C PHE A 196 -4.31 16.25 -8.48
N ILE A 197 -5.53 16.70 -8.72
CA ILE A 197 -6.64 15.88 -9.19
C ILE A 197 -7.19 16.45 -10.49
N ASP A 198 -7.14 15.63 -11.54
CA ASP A 198 -7.88 15.83 -12.78
C ASP A 198 -9.10 14.90 -12.83
N TYR A 199 -10.07 15.25 -13.67
CA TYR A 199 -11.32 14.50 -13.79
C TYR A 199 -11.58 14.07 -15.23
N VAL A 200 -11.99 12.81 -15.39
CA VAL A 200 -12.52 12.29 -16.64
C VAL A 200 -13.98 11.94 -16.44
N HIS A 201 -14.84 12.56 -17.24
CA HIS A 201 -16.28 12.38 -17.17
C HIS A 201 -16.73 11.32 -18.18
N GLU A 202 -17.21 10.19 -17.69
CA GLU A 202 -17.85 9.18 -18.51
C GLU A 202 -19.31 9.58 -18.78
N THR A 203 -19.67 9.84 -20.03
CA THR A 203 -21.06 10.17 -20.40
C THR A 203 -21.99 8.95 -20.40
N ARG A 204 -21.43 7.75 -20.42
CA ARG A 204 -22.11 6.46 -20.32
C ARG A 204 -21.17 5.45 -19.66
N ARG A 205 -21.71 4.36 -19.12
CA ARG A 205 -20.88 3.30 -18.53
C ARG A 205 -19.98 2.66 -19.60
N MET A 206 -18.67 2.93 -19.55
CA MET A 206 -17.72 2.39 -20.54
C MET A 206 -16.85 1.27 -20.01
N GLY A 207 -17.07 0.84 -18.76
CA GLY A 207 -16.23 -0.17 -18.13
C GLY A 207 -14.88 0.40 -17.70
N THR A 208 -14.14 -0.40 -16.95
CA THR A 208 -12.89 0.03 -16.30
C THR A 208 -11.78 0.36 -17.29
N GLY A 209 -11.70 -0.37 -18.41
CA GLY A 209 -10.74 -0.11 -19.47
C GLY A 209 -11.21 0.98 -20.43
N GLY A 210 -12.49 1.03 -20.75
CA GLY A 210 -13.05 2.01 -21.70
C GLY A 210 -12.86 3.45 -21.22
N ALA A 211 -13.00 3.70 -19.91
CA ALA A 211 -12.72 5.01 -19.32
C ALA A 211 -11.29 5.52 -19.60
N LEU A 212 -10.31 4.62 -19.70
CA LEU A 212 -8.92 4.98 -20.01
C LEU A 212 -8.80 5.57 -21.42
N SER A 213 -9.69 5.21 -22.34
CA SER A 213 -9.71 5.77 -23.71
C SER A 213 -10.09 7.25 -23.77
N LEU A 214 -10.64 7.81 -22.68
CA LEU A 214 -10.99 9.23 -22.56
C LEU A 214 -9.85 10.09 -22.01
N ILE A 215 -8.85 9.47 -21.38
CA ILE A 215 -7.73 10.18 -20.79
C ILE A 215 -6.76 10.57 -21.90
N ASP A 216 -6.31 11.83 -21.93
CA ASP A 216 -5.19 12.24 -22.78
C ASP A 216 -3.93 11.49 -22.32
N PRO A 217 -3.28 10.69 -23.19
CA PRO A 217 -2.04 9.98 -22.84
C PRO A 217 -0.92 10.90 -22.33
N LYS A 218 -0.95 12.20 -22.64
CA LYS A 218 -0.02 13.20 -22.10
C LYS A 218 -0.23 13.51 -20.62
N ALA A 219 -1.44 13.33 -20.11
CA ALA A 219 -1.75 13.51 -18.69
C ALA A 219 -1.26 12.33 -17.83
N LEU A 220 -0.96 11.18 -18.44
CA LEU A 220 -0.46 10.00 -17.77
C LEU A 220 1.07 10.01 -17.66
N SER A 221 1.59 9.28 -16.68
CA SER A 221 2.99 8.85 -16.61
C SER A 221 3.25 7.61 -17.47
N ASP A 222 4.48 7.39 -17.91
CA ASP A 222 4.81 6.27 -18.83
C ASP A 222 4.38 4.91 -18.28
N ASN A 223 4.50 4.74 -16.96
CA ASN A 223 3.84 3.72 -16.19
C ASN A 223 2.88 4.40 -15.23
N PHE A 224 1.61 4.01 -15.23
CA PHE A 224 0.57 4.59 -14.39
C PHE A 224 -0.21 3.46 -13.71
N MET A 225 -0.75 3.77 -12.53
CA MET A 225 -1.56 2.81 -11.80
C MET A 225 -3.04 3.07 -12.05
N VAL A 226 -3.83 2.02 -12.16
CA VAL A 226 -5.30 2.09 -12.16
C VAL A 226 -5.80 1.32 -10.95
N CYS A 227 -6.70 1.92 -10.17
CA CYS A 227 -7.27 1.31 -8.97
C CYS A 227 -8.77 1.63 -8.90
N ASN A 228 -9.59 0.66 -8.49
CA ASN A 228 -10.99 0.97 -8.22
C ASN A 228 -11.11 1.88 -6.99
N GLY A 229 -12.02 2.86 -7.04
CA GLY A 229 -12.20 3.88 -5.99
C GLY A 229 -12.93 3.40 -4.74
N ASP A 230 -13.19 2.10 -4.63
CA ASP A 230 -13.86 1.42 -3.53
C ASP A 230 -13.00 0.37 -2.81
N LEU A 231 -11.71 0.33 -3.14
CA LEU A 231 -10.75 -0.63 -2.61
C LEU A 231 -9.84 0.01 -1.58
N LEU A 232 -10.06 -0.31 -0.31
CA LEU A 232 -9.07 0.00 0.71
C LEU A 232 -7.98 -1.05 0.71
N ASN A 233 -6.77 -0.61 0.47
CA ASN A 233 -5.63 -1.50 0.34
C ASN A 233 -4.37 -0.84 0.91
N ASP A 234 -3.33 -1.64 1.07
CA ASP A 234 -2.01 -1.20 1.54
C ASP A 234 -0.88 -1.56 0.56
N VAL A 235 -1.21 -1.69 -0.73
CA VAL A 235 -0.26 -2.06 -1.80
C VAL A 235 0.91 -1.08 -1.83
N ASP A 236 2.13 -1.61 -2.00
CA ASP A 236 3.32 -0.78 -2.17
C ASP A 236 3.47 -0.41 -3.64
N VAL A 237 3.25 0.88 -3.95
CA VAL A 237 3.28 1.42 -5.32
C VAL A 237 4.68 1.31 -5.92
N ALA A 238 5.72 1.51 -5.11
CA ALA A 238 7.11 1.47 -5.56
C ALA A 238 7.53 0.02 -5.88
N GLU A 239 7.16 -0.93 -5.02
CA GLU A 239 7.42 -2.36 -5.23
C GLU A 239 6.66 -2.89 -6.46
N LEU A 240 5.38 -2.51 -6.62
CA LEU A 240 4.58 -2.87 -7.78
C LEU A 240 5.22 -2.33 -9.07
N LEU A 241 5.65 -1.06 -9.07
CA LEU A 241 6.32 -0.46 -10.22
C LEU A 241 7.65 -1.14 -10.53
N ALA A 242 8.46 -1.43 -9.52
CA ALA A 242 9.74 -2.10 -9.68
C ALA A 242 9.57 -3.48 -10.31
N THR A 243 8.61 -4.26 -9.80
CA THR A 243 8.26 -5.58 -10.35
C THR A 243 7.78 -5.49 -11.79
N HIS A 244 6.88 -4.55 -12.09
CA HIS A 244 6.36 -4.31 -13.43
C HIS A 244 7.49 -4.04 -14.44
N LYS A 245 8.42 -3.14 -14.09
CA LYS A 245 9.57 -2.77 -14.92
C LYS A 245 10.56 -3.92 -15.07
N ALA A 246 10.94 -4.58 -13.97
CA ALA A 246 11.92 -5.65 -13.98
C ALA A 246 11.49 -6.84 -14.85
N ALA A 247 10.19 -7.16 -14.85
CA ALA A 247 9.65 -8.25 -15.66
C ALA A 247 9.46 -7.88 -17.15
N GLY A 248 9.53 -6.58 -17.49
CA GLY A 248 9.27 -6.09 -18.85
C GLY A 248 7.83 -6.36 -19.30
N TRP A 249 6.87 -6.19 -18.38
CA TRP A 249 5.45 -6.29 -18.68
C TRP A 249 4.89 -4.95 -19.14
N HIS A 250 3.89 -4.97 -20.01
CA HIS A 250 3.13 -3.80 -20.45
C HIS A 250 1.92 -3.59 -19.53
N ALA A 251 1.42 -4.66 -18.91
CA ALA A 251 0.37 -4.61 -17.89
C ALA A 251 0.65 -5.62 -16.78
N THR A 252 0.40 -5.20 -15.54
CA THR A 252 0.48 -6.06 -14.35
C THR A 252 -0.83 -5.97 -13.60
N MET A 253 -1.48 -7.12 -13.41
CA MET A 253 -2.67 -7.25 -12.59
C MET A 253 -2.25 -7.57 -11.15
N VAL A 254 -2.74 -6.80 -10.19
CA VAL A 254 -2.58 -7.18 -8.79
C VAL A 254 -3.57 -8.29 -8.48
N VAL A 255 -3.09 -9.38 -7.91
CA VAL A 255 -3.90 -10.56 -7.55
C VAL A 255 -3.80 -10.84 -6.06
N ARG A 256 -4.81 -11.51 -5.51
CA ARG A 256 -4.77 -12.05 -4.14
C ARG A 256 -5.06 -13.53 -4.16
N GLU A 257 -4.43 -14.26 -3.24
CA GLU A 257 -4.80 -15.64 -2.95
C GLU A 257 -6.10 -15.66 -2.15
N HIS A 258 -7.06 -16.43 -2.63
CA HIS A 258 -8.34 -16.67 -1.98
C HIS A 258 -8.58 -18.16 -1.87
N SER A 259 -8.86 -18.61 -0.64
CA SER A 259 -9.14 -20.01 -0.34
C SER A 259 -10.62 -20.17 -0.02
N TYR A 260 -11.27 -21.11 -0.68
CA TYR A 260 -12.65 -21.48 -0.40
C TYR A 260 -12.73 -22.95 -0.01
N THR A 261 -13.16 -23.20 1.22
CA THR A 261 -13.42 -24.56 1.72
C THR A 261 -14.89 -24.90 1.49
N ILE A 262 -15.14 -25.93 0.68
CA ILE A 262 -16.49 -26.45 0.50
C ILE A 262 -16.86 -27.18 1.80
N PRO A 263 -17.97 -26.85 2.49
CA PRO A 263 -18.27 -27.45 3.81
C PRO A 263 -18.83 -28.88 3.73
N TYR A 264 -18.76 -29.52 2.55
CA TYR A 264 -19.34 -30.82 2.22
C TYR A 264 -18.32 -31.70 1.49
N GLY A 265 -18.61 -33.00 1.42
CA GLY A 265 -17.93 -33.92 0.52
C GLY A 265 -18.21 -33.60 -0.94
N VAL A 266 -17.14 -33.35 -1.72
CA VAL A 266 -17.21 -33.11 -3.16
C VAL A 266 -16.97 -34.41 -3.89
N VAL A 267 -17.97 -34.84 -4.67
CA VAL A 267 -17.89 -36.04 -5.49
C VAL A 267 -17.59 -35.65 -6.94
N ARG A 268 -16.49 -36.16 -7.49
CA ARG A 268 -16.22 -36.13 -8.94
C ARG A 268 -16.86 -37.36 -9.59
N ARG A 269 -17.61 -37.13 -10.65
CA ARG A 269 -18.29 -38.15 -11.47
C ARG A 269 -17.99 -37.96 -12.94
N SER A 270 -18.05 -39.03 -13.72
CA SER A 270 -17.97 -38.94 -15.18
C SER A 270 -19.22 -38.24 -15.75
N PRO A 271 -19.18 -37.79 -17.02
CA PRO A 271 -20.39 -37.32 -17.72
C PRO A 271 -21.54 -38.34 -17.70
N GLU A 272 -21.23 -39.64 -17.74
CA GLU A 272 -22.19 -40.76 -17.71
C GLU A 272 -22.76 -41.01 -16.30
N GLY A 273 -22.12 -40.47 -15.25
CA GLY A 273 -22.59 -40.52 -13.87
C GLY A 273 -21.84 -41.49 -12.96
N ASP A 274 -20.79 -42.14 -13.44
CA ASP A 274 -20.00 -43.06 -12.63
C ASP A 274 -19.17 -42.32 -11.58
N PHE A 275 -19.05 -42.91 -10.39
CA PHE A 275 -18.24 -42.39 -9.30
C PHE A 275 -16.75 -42.43 -9.65
N ILE A 276 -16.04 -41.30 -9.55
CA ILE A 276 -14.58 -41.22 -9.79
C ILE A 276 -13.82 -41.04 -8.48
N ALA A 277 -14.20 -40.05 -7.67
CA ALA A 277 -13.53 -39.75 -6.40
C ALA A 277 -14.45 -38.93 -5.49
N ALA A 278 -14.21 -39.00 -4.19
CA ALA A 278 -14.78 -38.09 -3.20
C ALA A 278 -13.67 -37.45 -2.37
N GLU A 279 -13.82 -36.16 -2.09
CA GLU A 279 -12.93 -35.43 -1.20
C GLU A 279 -13.79 -34.73 -0.15
N GLU A 280 -13.51 -34.97 1.13
CA GLU A 280 -14.26 -34.36 2.23
C GLU A 280 -13.69 -32.98 2.53
N LYS A 281 -14.56 -31.97 2.51
CA LYS A 281 -14.22 -30.57 2.80
C LYS A 281 -12.97 -30.06 2.06
N PRO A 282 -12.89 -30.22 0.72
CA PRO A 282 -11.76 -29.74 -0.03
C PRO A 282 -11.63 -28.23 0.09
N THR A 283 -10.39 -27.78 0.18
CA THR A 283 -10.06 -26.35 0.12
C THR A 283 -9.45 -26.03 -1.23
N MET A 284 -10.13 -25.17 -1.97
CA MET A 284 -9.69 -24.73 -3.29
C MET A 284 -8.99 -23.38 -3.18
N HIS A 285 -7.85 -23.23 -3.85
CA HIS A 285 -7.08 -21.98 -3.89
C HIS A 285 -7.23 -21.30 -5.25
N TYR A 286 -7.49 -19.99 -5.22
CA TYR A 286 -7.71 -19.16 -6.41
C TYR A 286 -6.88 -17.89 -6.33
N CYS A 287 -6.39 -17.42 -7.47
CA CYS A 287 -5.88 -16.07 -7.63
C CYS A 287 -7.01 -15.16 -8.12
N ILE A 288 -7.50 -14.29 -7.25
CA ILE A 288 -8.56 -13.34 -7.58
C ILE A 288 -7.97 -11.99 -7.99
N ASN A 289 -8.64 -11.31 -8.92
CA ASN A 289 -8.28 -9.95 -9.32
C ASN A 289 -8.53 -8.98 -8.15
N ALA A 290 -7.50 -8.24 -7.76
CA ALA A 290 -7.58 -7.28 -6.67
C ALA A 290 -8.14 -5.91 -7.09
N GLY A 291 -8.44 -5.69 -8.37
CA GLY A 291 -8.93 -4.42 -8.90
C GLY A 291 -7.90 -3.28 -8.87
N ILE A 292 -6.61 -3.63 -8.87
CA ILE A 292 -5.46 -2.73 -8.94
C ILE A 292 -4.57 -3.21 -10.08
N TYR A 293 -4.04 -2.27 -10.87
CA TYR A 293 -3.28 -2.57 -12.07
C TYR A 293 -2.14 -1.57 -12.23
N MET A 294 -0.97 -2.04 -12.68
CA MET A 294 0.12 -1.19 -13.16
C MET A 294 0.21 -1.34 -14.68
N LEU A 295 0.07 -0.23 -15.41
CA LEU A 295 -0.02 -0.21 -16.87
C LEU A 295 1.06 0.69 -17.46
N SER A 296 1.66 0.25 -18.55
CA SER A 296 2.45 1.09 -19.45
C SER A 296 1.53 1.83 -20.43
N LYS A 297 1.80 3.10 -20.76
CA LYS A 297 0.98 3.89 -21.72
C LYS A 297 0.68 3.17 -23.03
N GLN A 298 1.61 2.35 -23.50
CA GLN A 298 1.49 1.59 -24.76
C GLN A 298 0.23 0.71 -24.80
N VAL A 299 -0.28 0.25 -23.65
CA VAL A 299 -1.50 -0.58 -23.64
C VAL A 299 -2.75 0.16 -24.08
N LEU A 300 -2.74 1.51 -24.06
CA LEU A 300 -3.87 2.32 -24.48
C LEU A 300 -4.18 2.16 -25.97
N ASP A 301 -3.20 1.76 -26.79
CA ASP A 301 -3.40 1.48 -28.22
C ASP A 301 -4.26 0.23 -28.46
N VAL A 302 -4.37 -0.65 -27.47
CA VAL A 302 -5.22 -1.84 -27.50
C VAL A 302 -6.64 -1.53 -27.02
N VAL A 303 -6.83 -0.47 -26.23
CA VAL A 303 -8.12 -0.11 -25.66
C VAL A 303 -9.04 0.47 -26.73
N PRO A 304 -10.18 -0.17 -27.04
CA PRO A 304 -11.11 0.33 -28.04
C PRO A 304 -11.77 1.63 -27.55
N ARG A 305 -11.90 2.60 -28.46
CA ARG A 305 -12.44 3.92 -28.11
C ARG A 305 -13.96 3.91 -28.07
N GLY A 306 -14.51 4.54 -27.04
CA GLY A 306 -15.93 4.85 -26.96
C GLY A 306 -16.85 3.63 -26.87
N CYS A 307 -16.38 2.47 -26.46
CA CYS A 307 -17.23 1.31 -26.18
C CYS A 307 -17.03 0.82 -24.75
N PHE A 308 -17.92 -0.09 -24.33
CA PHE A 308 -17.73 -0.79 -23.06
C PHE A 308 -16.51 -1.72 -23.18
N TYR A 309 -15.55 -1.57 -22.28
CA TYR A 309 -14.33 -2.37 -22.22
C TYR A 309 -13.83 -2.45 -20.78
N ASP A 310 -13.56 -3.64 -20.28
CA ASP A 310 -13.08 -3.85 -18.92
C ASP A 310 -11.59 -4.22 -18.91
N LEU A 311 -10.90 -3.88 -17.83
CA LEU A 311 -9.47 -4.16 -17.70
C LEU A 311 -9.12 -5.65 -17.83
N PRO A 312 -9.87 -6.63 -17.27
CA PRO A 312 -9.61 -8.04 -17.56
C PRO A 312 -9.64 -8.41 -19.05
N SER A 313 -10.46 -7.72 -19.87
CA SER A 313 -10.45 -7.90 -21.33
C SER A 313 -9.13 -7.43 -21.94
N LEU A 314 -8.57 -6.31 -21.46
CA LEU A 314 -7.24 -5.84 -21.84
C LEU A 314 -6.19 -6.93 -21.67
N PHE A 315 -6.15 -7.59 -20.51
CA PHE A 315 -5.19 -8.68 -20.27
C PHE A 315 -5.34 -9.86 -21.25
N SER A 316 -6.56 -10.11 -21.72
CA SER A 316 -6.84 -11.16 -22.70
C SER A 316 -6.43 -10.77 -24.12
N ASP A 317 -6.45 -9.47 -24.45
CA ASP A 317 -6.14 -8.94 -25.77
C ASP A 317 -4.65 -8.62 -25.95
N LEU A 318 -3.93 -8.21 -24.89
CA LEU A 318 -2.51 -7.83 -24.95
C LEU A 318 -1.61 -8.86 -25.68
N PRO A 319 -1.71 -10.18 -25.43
CA PRO A 319 -0.88 -11.16 -26.14
C PRO A 319 -1.11 -11.17 -27.66
N ARG A 320 -2.33 -10.88 -28.11
CA ARG A 320 -2.68 -10.82 -29.54
C ARG A 320 -2.03 -9.62 -30.24
N HIS A 321 -1.64 -8.61 -29.46
CA HIS A 321 -0.92 -7.42 -29.92
C HIS A 321 0.59 -7.49 -29.65
N GLY A 322 1.13 -8.67 -29.32
CA GLY A 322 2.55 -8.84 -29.03
C GLY A 322 3.00 -8.21 -27.71
N MET A 323 2.07 -7.80 -26.86
CA MET A 323 2.35 -7.21 -25.55
C MET A 323 2.34 -8.26 -24.47
N ARG A 324 3.20 -8.08 -23.46
CA ARG A 324 3.37 -9.00 -22.33
C ARG A 324 2.57 -8.51 -21.14
N ALA A 325 1.81 -9.41 -20.51
CA ALA A 325 1.12 -9.13 -19.25
C ALA A 325 1.59 -10.10 -18.16
N GLY A 326 1.48 -9.68 -16.90
CA GLY A 326 1.81 -10.49 -15.75
C GLY A 326 0.99 -10.16 -14.52
N THR A 327 1.34 -10.75 -13.39
CA THR A 327 0.64 -10.60 -12.12
C THR A 327 1.58 -10.23 -10.98
N TYR A 328 1.09 -9.45 -10.03
CA TYR A 328 1.76 -9.14 -8.77
C TYR A 328 0.87 -9.59 -7.60
N THR A 329 1.39 -10.45 -6.72
CA THR A 329 0.59 -11.01 -5.61
C THR A 329 0.63 -10.09 -4.40
N HIS A 330 -0.53 -9.58 -3.98
CA HIS A 330 -0.67 -8.71 -2.81
C HIS A 330 -1.09 -9.49 -1.56
N GLY A 331 -0.17 -9.63 -0.61
CA GLY A 331 -0.39 -10.31 0.67
C GLY A 331 -0.98 -9.43 1.78
N GLY A 332 -1.07 -8.10 1.56
CA GLY A 332 -1.48 -7.15 2.58
C GLY A 332 -2.99 -7.01 2.77
N ARG A 333 -3.39 -5.93 3.44
CA ARG A 333 -4.79 -5.54 3.62
C ARG A 333 -5.41 -5.22 2.26
N TRP A 334 -6.61 -5.76 2.05
CA TRP A 334 -7.45 -5.46 0.91
C TRP A 334 -8.90 -5.68 1.32
N ILE A 335 -9.70 -4.63 1.20
CA ILE A 335 -11.11 -4.59 1.58
C ILE A 335 -11.88 -3.98 0.42
N ASP A 336 -12.63 -4.81 -0.30
CA ASP A 336 -13.58 -4.38 -1.31
C ASP A 336 -14.91 -4.02 -0.65
N ILE A 337 -15.32 -2.77 -0.80
CA ILE A 337 -16.57 -2.26 -0.23
C ILE A 337 -17.73 -2.57 -1.19
N GLY A 338 -17.95 -3.83 -1.52
CA GLY A 338 -18.87 -4.22 -2.59
C GLY A 338 -20.37 -4.13 -2.24
N ASN A 339 -20.71 -4.34 -0.96
CA ASN A 339 -22.08 -4.42 -0.45
C ASN A 339 -22.15 -3.89 1.00
N ILE A 340 -23.37 -3.86 1.57
CA ILE A 340 -23.62 -3.27 2.89
C ILE A 340 -22.88 -3.98 4.04
N ASN A 341 -22.70 -5.32 3.95
CA ASN A 341 -21.98 -6.08 4.96
C ASN A 341 -20.49 -5.74 4.93
N ASP A 342 -19.90 -5.66 3.74
CA ASP A 342 -18.50 -5.27 3.56
C ASP A 342 -18.27 -3.83 4.02
N PHE A 343 -19.19 -2.91 3.71
CA PHE A 343 -19.15 -1.53 4.19
C PHE A 343 -19.19 -1.45 5.73
N ASN A 344 -20.11 -2.19 6.36
CA ASN A 344 -20.21 -2.22 7.83
C ASN A 344 -18.96 -2.80 8.48
N ARG A 345 -18.40 -3.88 7.91
CA ARG A 345 -17.16 -4.50 8.37
C ARG A 345 -15.98 -3.52 8.24
N ALA A 346 -15.82 -2.90 7.08
CA ALA A 346 -14.79 -1.88 6.84
C ALA A 346 -14.91 -0.73 7.84
N ARG A 347 -16.13 -0.24 8.06
CA ARG A 347 -16.40 0.82 9.04
C ARG A 347 -16.02 0.43 10.47
N SER A 348 -16.33 -0.79 10.90
CA SER A 348 -15.96 -1.27 12.25
C SER A 348 -14.44 -1.26 12.46
N ILE A 349 -13.69 -1.73 11.46
CA ILE A 349 -12.22 -1.75 11.47
C ILE A 349 -11.66 -0.31 11.62
N TYR A 350 -12.25 0.65 10.91
CA TYR A 350 -11.78 2.04 10.90
C TYR A 350 -12.24 2.86 12.11
N GLU A 351 -13.39 2.52 12.71
CA GLU A 351 -13.91 3.17 13.92
C GLU A 351 -13.34 2.58 15.21
N GLY A 352 -12.50 1.53 15.13
CA GLY A 352 -11.89 0.91 16.30
C GLY A 352 -12.89 0.16 17.19
N ARG A 353 -14.09 -0.15 16.70
CA ARG A 353 -15.01 -1.05 17.39
C ARG A 353 -14.48 -2.48 17.22
N LYS A 354 -13.91 -3.03 18.29
CA LYS A 354 -13.56 -4.46 18.36
C LYS A 354 -14.85 -5.26 18.14
N GLU A 355 -14.79 -6.23 17.22
CA GLU A 355 -15.79 -7.31 17.11
C GLU A 355 -15.87 -8.10 18.42
#